data_AF-A0ABD4SD97-F1
#
_entry.id   AF-A0ABD4SD97-F1
#
_cell.length_a   1.000
_cell.length_b   1.000
_cell.length_c   1.000
_cell.angle_alpha   90.00
_cell.angle_beta   90.00
_cell.angle_gamma   90.00
#
_symmetry.space_group_name_H-M   'P 1'
#
loop_
_entity.id
_entity.type
_entity.pdbx_description
1 polymer ?
#
loop_
_entity_poly.entity_id
_entity_poly.type
_entity_poly.pdbx_seq_one_letter_code
_entity_poly.pdbx_strand_id
1 'polypeptide(L)'
;MIERSELLKQTALKLWSMPSSNFQPKVVENEVYGLDDDNNYANVKIASYSLMNTPYKLPKRTWKEMYIGVVRALYELDPAPMRQLIAGDRTKLEKVLIDHPENGFSQVADGVYLYTSTDNWNKIHKLRDLFDFYGIDQSELQIEVVSGKKE
;
A
#
# COMPACT_ATOMS: atom_id res chain seq x y z
N MET A 1 -34.70 13.04 49.74
CA MET A 1 -34.28 13.96 48.64
C MET A 1 -33.69 13.22 47.43
N ILE A 2 -34.00 11.93 47.19
CA ILE A 2 -33.43 11.13 46.09
C ILE A 2 -34.49 10.79 45.02
N GLU A 3 -35.76 10.65 45.43
CA GLU A 3 -36.86 10.20 44.55
C GLU A 3 -37.15 11.11 43.36
N ARG A 4 -36.99 12.43 43.51
CA ARG A 4 -37.29 13.40 42.44
C ARG A 4 -36.27 13.36 41.31
N SER A 5 -35.01 13.04 41.62
CA SER A 5 -33.93 12.93 40.63
C SER A 5 -34.08 11.68 39.77
N GLU A 6 -34.52 10.57 40.36
CA GLU A 6 -34.78 9.33 39.63
C GLU A 6 -35.99 9.46 38.69
N LEU A 7 -37.04 10.16 39.12
CA LEU A 7 -38.22 10.44 38.30
C LEU A 7 -37.89 11.27 37.04
N LEU A 8 -37.03 12.28 37.20
CA LEU A 8 -36.56 13.10 36.09
C LEU A 8 -35.70 12.30 35.10
N LYS A 9 -34.84 11.42 35.61
CA LYS A 9 -33.98 10.56 34.79
C LYS A 9 -34.79 9.55 33.96
N GLN A 10 -35.78 8.90 34.56
CA GLN A 10 -36.68 7.98 33.85
C GLN A 10 -37.50 8.70 32.78
N THR A 11 -37.94 9.92 33.05
CA THR A 11 -38.69 10.73 32.07
C THR A 11 -37.81 11.12 30.89
N ALA A 12 -36.56 11.51 31.13
CA ALA A 12 -35.62 11.86 30.08
C ALA A 12 -35.29 10.67 29.15
N LEU A 13 -35.04 9.48 29.72
CA LEU A 13 -34.78 8.25 28.95
C LEU A 13 -35.98 7.79 28.12
N LYS A 14 -37.20 8.09 28.58
CA LYS A 14 -38.44 7.76 27.85
C LYS A 14 -38.73 8.75 26.72
N LEU A 15 -38.38 10.03 26.90
CA LEU A 15 -38.63 11.08 25.91
C LEU A 15 -37.55 11.13 24.82
N TRP A 16 -36.30 10.88 25.21
CA TRP A 16 -35.15 10.78 24.31
C TRP A 16 -34.63 9.34 24.27
N SER A 17 -35.37 8.47 23.58
CA SER A 17 -34.86 7.17 23.17
C SER A 17 -33.56 7.37 22.40
N MET A 18 -32.51 6.63 22.78
CA MET A 18 -31.22 6.69 22.09
C MET A 18 -31.42 6.40 20.59
N PRO A 19 -30.99 7.29 19.69
CA PRO A 19 -31.12 7.05 18.26
C PRO A 19 -30.31 5.80 17.89
N SER A 20 -30.98 4.78 17.36
CA SER A 20 -30.31 3.63 16.77
C SER A 20 -29.68 4.09 15.45
N SER A 21 -28.36 4.29 15.46
CA SER A 21 -27.63 4.64 14.24
C SER A 21 -27.55 3.41 13.33
N ASN A 22 -28.21 3.45 12.19
CA ASN A 22 -28.05 2.46 11.11
C ASN A 22 -26.91 2.86 10.16
N PHE A 23 -25.91 3.61 10.65
CA PHE A 23 -24.78 4.07 9.87
C PHE A 23 -23.94 2.86 9.44
N GLN A 24 -24.06 2.50 8.17
CA GLN A 24 -23.12 1.61 7.50
C GLN A 24 -22.06 2.50 6.84
N PRO A 25 -20.77 2.33 7.17
CA PRO A 25 -19.72 3.04 6.48
C PRO A 25 -19.84 2.74 4.98
N LYS A 26 -19.87 3.77 4.14
CA LYS A 26 -19.82 3.61 2.69
C LYS A 26 -18.59 2.79 2.35
N VAL A 27 -18.80 1.52 2.01
CA VAL A 27 -17.78 0.70 1.38
C VAL A 27 -17.55 1.32 0.02
N VAL A 28 -16.48 2.11 -0.10
CA VAL A 28 -16.04 2.57 -1.41
C VAL A 28 -15.55 1.31 -2.10
N GLU A 29 -16.24 0.88 -3.16
CA GLU A 29 -15.77 -0.17 -4.05
C GLU A 29 -14.51 0.37 -4.73
N ASN A 30 -13.36 0.13 -4.10
CA ASN A 30 -12.06 0.34 -4.72
C ASN A 30 -11.83 -0.83 -5.67
N GLU A 31 -11.26 -0.54 -6.83
CA GLU A 31 -10.84 -1.59 -7.75
C GLU A 31 -9.54 -2.18 -7.20
N VAL A 32 -9.41 -3.51 -7.27
CA VAL A 32 -8.19 -4.22 -6.86
C VAL A 32 -7.47 -4.65 -8.12
N TYR A 33 -6.24 -4.19 -8.28
CA TYR A 33 -5.37 -4.55 -9.40
C TYR A 33 -4.33 -5.56 -8.90
N GLY A 34 -4.27 -6.72 -9.57
CA GLY A 34 -3.15 -7.62 -9.43
C GLY A 34 -1.88 -7.00 -10.02
N LEU A 35 -0.72 -7.43 -9.52
CA LEU A 35 0.56 -7.09 -10.14
C LEU A 35 0.72 -7.78 -11.51
N ASP A 36 0.06 -8.93 -11.68
CA ASP A 36 0.05 -9.76 -12.88
C ASP A 36 -0.84 -9.19 -14.01
N ASP A 37 -1.88 -8.45 -13.65
CA ASP A 37 -2.79 -7.80 -14.60
C ASP A 37 -2.12 -6.70 -15.45
N ASP A 38 -2.55 -6.58 -16.71
CA ASP A 38 -2.16 -5.49 -17.62
C ASP A 38 -3.10 -4.28 -17.45
N ASN A 39 -3.05 -3.67 -16.26
CA ASN A 39 -3.90 -2.53 -15.91
C ASN A 39 -3.26 -1.20 -16.30
N ASN A 40 -4.08 -0.19 -16.65
CA ASN A 40 -3.55 1.14 -16.94
C ASN A 40 -3.24 1.92 -15.66
N TYR A 41 -1.98 1.94 -15.26
CA TYR A 41 -1.51 2.60 -14.03
C TYR A 41 -1.22 4.11 -14.17
N ALA A 42 -1.38 4.70 -15.36
CA ALA A 42 -0.97 6.10 -15.61
C ALA A 42 -1.90 7.14 -14.97
N ASN A 43 -3.22 6.90 -14.96
CA ASN A 43 -4.23 7.87 -14.51
C ASN A 43 -4.99 7.43 -13.24
N VAL A 44 -4.39 6.53 -12.47
CA VAL A 44 -5.05 5.90 -11.34
C VAL A 44 -4.39 6.31 -10.02
N LYS A 45 -5.23 6.63 -9.02
CA LYS A 45 -4.76 6.95 -7.66
C LYS A 45 -4.77 5.69 -6.80
N ILE A 46 -3.67 5.41 -6.11
CA ILE A 46 -3.63 4.30 -5.16
C ILE A 46 -4.40 4.69 -3.89
N ALA A 47 -5.20 3.75 -3.36
CA ALA A 47 -5.80 3.84 -2.03
C ALA A 47 -4.89 3.17 -1.00
N SER A 48 -4.56 1.90 -1.23
CA SER A 48 -3.76 1.05 -0.34
C SER A 48 -3.12 -0.10 -1.14
N TYR A 49 -2.33 -0.94 -0.49
CA TYR A 49 -1.87 -2.20 -1.09
C TYR A 49 -1.83 -3.30 -0.03
N SER A 50 -1.90 -4.55 -0.45
CA SER A 50 -1.71 -5.73 0.37
C SER A 50 -0.56 -6.55 -0.20
N LEU A 51 0.38 -6.95 0.65
CA LEU A 51 1.49 -7.83 0.30
C LEU A 51 1.38 -9.07 1.18
N MET A 52 1.31 -10.26 0.57
CA MET A 52 1.18 -11.54 1.28
C MET A 52 0.04 -11.54 2.29
N ASN A 53 -1.14 -11.06 1.86
CA ASN A 53 -2.33 -10.87 2.70
C ASN A 53 -2.17 -9.88 3.87
N THR A 54 -1.08 -9.12 3.90
CA THR A 54 -0.84 -8.08 4.91
C THR A 54 -1.20 -6.71 4.32
N PRO A 55 -2.23 -6.02 4.84
CA PRO A 55 -2.63 -4.71 4.32
C PRO A 55 -1.71 -3.59 4.81
N TYR A 56 -1.24 -2.76 3.88
CA TYR A 56 -0.40 -1.60 4.14
C TYR A 56 -1.12 -0.30 3.72
N LYS A 57 -1.13 0.66 4.64
CA LYS A 57 -1.69 2.00 4.38
C LYS A 57 -0.60 2.94 3.88
N LEU A 58 -0.90 3.66 2.81
CA LEU A 58 0.00 4.66 2.23
C LEU A 58 -0.28 6.05 2.82
N PRO A 59 0.72 6.73 3.41
CA PRO A 59 0.52 8.03 4.02
C PRO A 59 0.21 9.14 3.01
N LYS A 60 0.87 9.19 1.85
CA LYS A 60 0.58 10.17 0.77
C LYS A 60 -0.15 9.56 -0.41
N ARG A 61 -0.51 8.27 -0.37
CA ARG A 61 -1.28 7.57 -1.42
C ARG A 61 -0.63 7.70 -2.80
N THR A 62 0.69 7.55 -2.86
CA THR A 62 1.48 7.66 -4.10
C THR A 62 2.06 6.33 -4.53
N TRP A 63 2.21 6.14 -5.84
CA TRP A 63 2.90 4.99 -6.44
C TRP A 63 4.35 4.85 -5.96
N LYS A 64 5.04 5.98 -5.74
CA LYS A 64 6.39 6.00 -5.21
C LYS A 64 6.46 5.38 -3.80
N GLU A 65 5.53 5.72 -2.91
CA GLU A 65 5.52 5.17 -1.56
C GLU A 65 5.17 3.69 -1.53
N MET A 66 4.21 3.25 -2.36
CA MET A 66 3.91 1.83 -2.52
C MET A 66 5.16 1.08 -2.97
N TYR A 67 5.83 1.59 -4.00
CA TYR A 67 7.03 0.96 -4.53
C TYR A 67 8.15 0.84 -3.49
N ILE A 68 8.44 1.91 -2.74
CA ILE A 68 9.40 1.88 -1.63
C ILE A 68 8.96 0.89 -0.54
N GLY A 69 7.67 0.91 -0.17
CA GLY A 69 7.11 0.07 0.89
C GLY A 69 7.19 -1.42 0.58
N VAL A 70 6.83 -1.81 -0.64
CA VAL A 70 6.92 -3.21 -1.10
C VAL A 70 8.37 -3.68 -1.11
N VAL A 71 9.29 -2.89 -1.70
CA VAL A 71 10.71 -3.26 -1.74
C VAL A 71 11.29 -3.34 -0.31
N ARG A 72 10.89 -2.45 0.59
CA ARG A 72 11.30 -2.52 1.99
C ARG A 72 10.78 -3.79 2.67
N ALA A 73 9.52 -4.16 2.45
CA ALA A 73 8.96 -5.38 3.01
C ALA A 73 9.66 -6.64 2.46
N LEU A 74 10.02 -6.65 1.17
CA LEU A 74 10.85 -7.71 0.58
C LEU A 74 12.25 -7.79 1.21
N TYR A 75 12.87 -6.65 1.50
CA TYR A 75 14.16 -6.60 2.19
C TYR A 75 14.07 -7.12 3.63
N GLU A 76 12.99 -6.77 4.34
CA GLU A 76 12.71 -7.25 5.71
C GLU A 76 12.43 -8.76 5.74
N LEU A 77 11.84 -9.32 4.67
CA LEU A 77 11.61 -10.74 4.50
C LEU A 77 12.91 -11.51 4.27
N ASP A 78 13.66 -11.14 3.24
CA ASP A 78 15.00 -11.68 2.99
C ASP A 78 15.88 -10.61 2.30
N PRO A 79 16.93 -10.13 2.96
CA PRO A 79 17.83 -9.15 2.35
C PRO A 79 18.88 -9.77 1.42
N ALA A 80 19.04 -11.10 1.37
CA ALA A 80 20.05 -11.74 0.53
C ALA A 80 19.85 -11.51 -0.99
N PRO A 81 18.64 -11.66 -1.56
CA PRO A 81 18.45 -11.46 -3.01
C PRO A 81 18.73 -10.03 -3.44
N MET A 82 18.27 -9.02 -2.67
CA MET A 82 18.60 -7.62 -2.96
C MET A 82 20.11 -7.33 -2.90
N ARG A 83 20.83 -7.88 -1.91
CA ARG A 83 22.28 -7.70 -1.85
C ARG A 83 23.01 -8.38 -3.00
N GLN A 84 22.52 -9.52 -3.47
CA GLN A 84 23.05 -10.16 -4.68
C GLN A 84 22.83 -9.30 -5.93
N LEU A 85 21.66 -8.65 -6.06
CA LEU A 85 21.39 -7.73 -7.16
C LEU A 85 22.32 -6.51 -7.12
N ILE A 86 22.60 -5.97 -5.93
CA ILE A 86 23.51 -4.82 -5.78
C ILE A 86 24.96 -5.21 -6.12
N ALA A 87 25.38 -6.42 -5.75
CA ALA A 87 26.72 -6.94 -6.02
C ALA A 87 26.91 -7.51 -7.44
N GLY A 88 25.82 -7.70 -8.18
CA GLY A 88 25.79 -8.30 -9.51
C GLY A 88 26.31 -7.37 -10.63
N ASP A 89 26.56 -7.96 -11.80
CA ASP A 89 27.18 -7.27 -12.94
C ASP A 89 26.14 -6.73 -13.96
N ARG A 90 25.82 -5.44 -13.78
CA ARG A 90 24.96 -4.52 -14.58
C ARG A 90 23.94 -5.12 -15.56
N THR A 91 23.01 -5.94 -15.09
CA THR A 91 21.76 -6.26 -15.80
C THR A 91 20.68 -5.17 -15.60
N LYS A 92 19.51 -5.32 -16.26
CA LYS A 92 18.41 -4.32 -16.21
C LYS A 92 17.77 -4.16 -14.82
N LEU A 93 17.87 -5.16 -13.94
CA LEU A 93 17.28 -5.13 -12.60
C LEU A 93 18.24 -4.52 -11.58
N GLU A 94 19.53 -4.75 -11.76
CA GLU A 94 20.60 -4.29 -10.87
C GLU A 94 20.78 -2.76 -10.90
N LYS A 95 20.43 -2.10 -12.01
CA LYS A 95 20.40 -0.62 -12.08
C LYS A 95 19.30 0.03 -11.23
N VAL A 96 18.36 -0.75 -10.71
CA VAL A 96 17.25 -0.25 -9.89
C VAL A 96 17.67 -0.13 -8.43
N LEU A 97 18.67 -0.89 -8.00
CA LEU A 97 19.16 -0.91 -6.62
C LEU A 97 20.63 -0.52 -6.57
N ILE A 98 20.98 0.42 -5.70
CA ILE A 98 22.36 0.84 -5.47
C ILE A 98 22.67 0.85 -3.97
N ASP A 99 23.95 0.81 -3.63
CA ASP A 99 24.46 0.81 -2.26
C ASP A 99 24.78 2.21 -1.69
N HIS A 100 24.67 3.25 -2.52
CA HIS A 100 25.03 4.62 -2.19
C HIS A 100 23.87 5.59 -2.48
N PRO A 101 23.80 6.74 -1.80
CA PRO A 101 22.78 7.73 -2.10
C PRO A 101 23.05 8.40 -3.46
N GLU A 102 22.04 8.41 -4.32
CA GLU A 102 22.08 9.07 -5.63
C GLU A 102 20.75 9.81 -5.93
N ASN A 103 20.80 10.82 -6.78
CA ASN A 103 19.60 11.57 -7.20
C ASN A 103 18.59 10.67 -7.92
N GLY A 104 17.33 10.79 -7.55
CA GLY A 104 16.25 9.96 -8.09
C GLY A 104 16.10 8.60 -7.38
N PHE A 105 17.03 8.24 -6.51
CA PHE A 105 16.92 7.08 -5.63
C PHE A 105 16.27 7.46 -4.29
N SER A 106 15.71 6.46 -3.61
CA SER A 106 15.12 6.63 -2.28
C SER A 106 15.55 5.46 -1.41
N GLN A 107 15.97 5.76 -0.19
CA GLN A 107 16.46 4.75 0.74
C GLN A 107 15.31 3.82 1.14
N VAL A 108 15.54 2.50 1.02
CA VAL A 108 14.60 1.46 1.46
C VAL A 108 15.11 0.76 2.72
N ALA A 109 16.42 0.59 2.83
CA ALA A 109 17.10 0.01 3.99
C ALA A 109 18.51 0.60 4.14
N ASP A 110 19.23 0.19 5.19
CA ASP A 110 20.62 0.61 5.39
C ASP A 110 21.51 0.07 4.25
N GLY A 111 22.18 0.98 3.55
CA GLY A 111 22.99 0.64 2.36
C GLY A 111 22.19 0.11 1.16
N VAL A 112 20.88 0.35 1.10
CA VAL A 112 20.04 -0.04 -0.06
C VAL A 112 19.16 1.13 -0.50
N TYR A 113 19.34 1.55 -1.74
CA TYR A 113 18.62 2.65 -2.36
C TYR A 113 17.94 2.19 -3.64
N LEU A 114 16.68 2.58 -3.81
CA LEU A 114 15.80 2.18 -4.91
C LEU A 114 15.57 3.33 -5.89
N TYR A 115 15.71 3.10 -7.19
CA TYR A 115 15.42 4.11 -8.21
C TYR A 115 13.92 4.37 -8.33
N THR A 116 13.45 5.56 -7.94
CA THR A 116 12.02 5.89 -7.87
C THR A 116 11.55 6.89 -8.93
N SER A 117 12.48 7.49 -9.66
CA SER A 117 12.22 8.56 -10.62
C SER A 117 11.82 8.02 -12.00
N THR A 118 10.83 7.12 -12.05
CA THR A 118 10.30 6.50 -13.26
C THR A 118 8.78 6.64 -13.34
N ASP A 119 8.17 6.22 -14.45
CA ASP A 119 6.71 6.11 -14.58
C ASP A 119 6.14 4.91 -13.82
N ASN A 120 4.82 4.85 -13.63
CA ASN A 120 4.17 3.78 -12.86
C ASN A 120 4.33 2.41 -13.52
N TRP A 121 4.25 2.35 -14.85
CA TRP A 121 4.51 1.14 -15.64
C TRP A 121 5.89 0.53 -15.34
N ASN A 122 6.92 1.38 -15.32
CA ASN A 122 8.27 0.92 -15.00
C ASN A 122 8.37 0.43 -13.55
N LYS A 123 7.72 1.09 -12.58
CA LYS A 123 7.69 0.61 -11.19
C LYS A 123 7.04 -0.78 -11.09
N ILE A 124 5.92 -0.99 -11.77
CA ILE A 124 5.21 -2.28 -11.80
C ILE A 124 6.07 -3.36 -12.45
N HIS A 125 6.64 -3.12 -13.63
CA HIS A 125 7.55 -4.08 -14.25
C HIS A 125 8.75 -4.42 -13.36
N LYS A 126 9.31 -3.44 -12.64
CA LYS A 126 10.40 -3.70 -11.70
C LYS A 126 9.99 -4.48 -10.47
N LEU A 127 8.77 -4.30 -9.97
CA LEU A 127 8.22 -5.16 -8.93
C LEU A 127 8.04 -6.60 -9.44
N ARG A 128 7.56 -6.80 -10.67
CA ARG A 128 7.43 -8.13 -11.28
C ARG A 128 8.79 -8.83 -11.38
N ASP A 129 9.78 -8.14 -11.95
CA ASP A 129 11.16 -8.64 -12.04
C ASP A 129 11.72 -9.02 -10.63
N LEU A 130 11.43 -8.21 -9.60
CA LEU A 130 11.86 -8.48 -8.23
C LEU A 130 11.14 -9.68 -7.61
N PHE A 131 9.83 -9.82 -7.82
CA PHE A 131 9.04 -10.94 -7.29
C PHE A 131 9.54 -12.26 -7.89
N ASP A 132 9.77 -12.29 -9.21
CA ASP A 132 10.33 -13.44 -9.90
C ASP A 132 11.72 -13.80 -9.35
N PHE A 133 12.56 -12.79 -9.04
CA PHE A 133 13.89 -13.00 -8.45
C PHE A 133 13.82 -13.54 -7.02
N TYR A 134 12.82 -13.13 -6.25
CA TYR A 134 12.56 -13.64 -4.90
C TYR A 134 11.81 -14.98 -4.89
N GLY A 135 11.31 -15.45 -6.04
CA GLY A 135 10.46 -16.63 -6.14
C GLY A 135 9.09 -16.46 -5.47
N ILE A 136 8.59 -15.22 -5.40
CA ILE A 136 7.28 -14.88 -4.85
C ILE A 136 6.28 -14.76 -5.99
N ASP A 137 5.08 -15.29 -5.80
CA ASP A 137 4.01 -15.19 -6.79
C ASP A 137 3.53 -13.74 -6.94
N GLN A 138 3.32 -13.28 -8.20
CA GLN A 138 2.93 -11.90 -8.48
C GLN A 138 1.54 -11.57 -7.92
N SER A 139 0.66 -12.55 -7.73
CA SER A 139 -0.67 -12.36 -7.13
C SER A 139 -0.62 -12.06 -5.63
N GLU A 140 0.53 -12.25 -4.97
CA GLU A 140 0.73 -11.88 -3.56
C GLU A 140 0.72 -10.36 -3.33
N LEU A 141 0.90 -9.56 -4.38
CA LEU A 141 0.76 -8.11 -4.32
C LEU A 141 -0.56 -7.67 -4.97
N GLN A 142 -1.45 -7.15 -4.12
CA GLN A 142 -2.72 -6.59 -4.54
C GLN A 142 -2.71 -5.09 -4.30
N ILE A 143 -3.04 -4.30 -5.32
CA ILE A 143 -3.01 -2.85 -5.26
C ILE A 143 -4.46 -2.36 -5.30
N GLU A 144 -4.91 -1.75 -4.22
CA GLU A 144 -6.22 -1.11 -4.19
C GLU A 144 -6.12 0.29 -4.78
N VAL A 145 -6.93 0.55 -5.79
CA VAL A 145 -7.00 1.85 -6.44
C VAL A 145 -8.35 2.51 -6.20
N VAL A 146 -8.32 3.84 -6.08
CA VAL A 146 -9.54 4.62 -5.94
C VAL A 146 -10.25 4.63 -7.29
N SER A 147 -11.37 3.90 -7.40
CA SER A 147 -12.26 4.03 -8.55
C SER A 147 -12.66 5.51 -8.67
N GLY A 148 -12.29 6.13 -9.78
CA GLY A 148 -12.90 7.40 -10.15
C GLY A 148 -14.41 7.16 -10.28
N LYS A 149 -15.24 8.03 -9.70
CA LYS A 149 -16.66 8.03 -10.04
C LYS A 149 -16.74 8.16 -11.57
N LYS A 150 -17.30 7.16 -12.25
CA LYS A 150 -17.98 7.41 -13.52
C LYS A 150 -19.13 8.34 -13.18
N GLU A 151 -18.93 9.63 -13.45
CA GLU A 151 -20.01 10.61 -13.49
C GLU A 151 -20.75 10.48 -14.83
#